data_AF-A0AAE4SB16-F1
#
_entry.id   AF-A0AAE4SB16-F1
#
_cell.length_a   1.000
_cell.length_b   1.000
_cell.length_c   1.000
_cell.angle_alpha   90.00
_cell.angle_beta   90.00
_cell.angle_gamma   90.00
#
_symmetry.space_group_name_H-M   'P 1'
#
loop_
_entity.id
_entity.type
_entity.pdbx_description
1 polymer ?
#
loop_
_entity_poly.entity_id
_entity_poly.type
_entity_poly.pdbx_seq_one_letter_code
_entity_poly.pdbx_strand_id
1 'polypeptide(L)'
;MGSEVYQAQVLRAFFDTITGTDRNLTRIYMCVMSLAKLRGESPEKMRFLMEQMRASKEKRELSIDILDYMAESANSLEPWAGQSAFGITTPVKSEDFGGISMDSF
;
A
#
# COMPACT_ATOMS: atom_id res chain seq x y z
N MET A 1 12.58 -5.93 8.69
CA MET A 1 11.36 -6.42 9.35
C MET A 1 10.40 -5.29 9.75
N GLY A 2 10.73 -4.40 10.71
CA GLY A 2 9.76 -3.37 11.14
C GLY A 2 9.28 -2.41 10.04
N SER A 3 10.17 -1.95 9.15
CA SER A 3 9.84 -0.98 8.09
C SER A 3 8.76 -1.49 7.13
N GLU A 4 8.81 -2.74 6.69
CA GLU A 4 7.84 -3.31 5.74
C GLU A 4 6.44 -3.44 6.35
N VAL A 5 6.34 -3.77 7.65
CA VAL A 5 5.06 -3.81 8.36
C VAL A 5 4.45 -2.41 8.44
N TYR A 6 5.26 -1.37 8.71
CA TYR A 6 4.79 0.01 8.69
C TYR A 6 4.36 0.46 7.28
N GLN A 7 5.11 0.08 6.24
CA GLN A 7 4.71 0.36 4.85
C GLN A 7 3.35 -0.28 4.53
N ALA A 8 3.15 -1.54 4.91
CA ALA A 8 1.90 -2.26 4.73
C ALA A 8 0.73 -1.62 5.49
N GLN A 9 0.95 -1.12 6.71
CA GLN A 9 -0.06 -0.37 7.48
C GLN A 9 -0.45 0.95 6.79
N VAL A 10 0.53 1.68 6.26
CA VAL A 10 0.29 2.94 5.53
C VAL A 10 -0.48 2.69 4.23
N LEU A 11 -0.13 1.63 3.50
CA LEU A 11 -0.84 1.21 2.29
C LEU A 11 -2.28 0.81 2.59
N ARG A 12 -2.52 0.05 3.66
CA ARG A 12 -3.88 -0.27 4.12
C ARG A 12 -4.68 1.00 4.41
N ALA A 13 -4.12 1.91 5.22
CA ALA A 13 -4.78 3.17 5.56
C ALA A 13 -5.11 4.01 4.31
N PHE A 14 -4.24 4.00 3.30
CA PHE A 14 -4.49 4.63 2.01
C PHE A 14 -5.68 3.97 1.29
N PHE A 15 -5.66 2.65 1.11
CA PHE A 15 -6.73 1.92 0.41
C PHE A 15 -8.08 2.07 1.12
N ASP A 16 -8.12 1.98 2.44
CA ASP A 16 -9.32 2.22 3.25
C ASP A 16 -9.86 3.65 3.05
N THR A 17 -8.97 4.64 2.89
CA THR A 17 -9.37 6.04 2.69
C THR A 17 -9.93 6.30 1.30
N ILE A 18 -9.38 5.70 0.24
CA ILE A 18 -9.87 5.95 -1.13
C ILE A 18 -11.13 5.14 -1.46
N THR A 19 -11.29 3.97 -0.85
CA THR A 19 -12.46 3.10 -1.03
C THR A 19 -13.60 3.41 -0.07
N GLY A 20 -13.32 4.08 1.05
CA GLY A 20 -14.31 4.53 2.01
C GLY A 20 -15.20 5.69 1.52
N THR A 21 -16.16 6.05 2.36
CA THR A 21 -17.12 7.15 2.08
C THR A 21 -16.53 8.54 2.29
N ASP A 22 -15.45 8.67 3.08
CA ASP A 22 -14.72 9.92 3.32
C ASP A 22 -13.36 9.90 2.63
N ARG A 23 -13.35 10.28 1.33
CA ARG A 23 -12.14 10.41 0.50
C ARG A 23 -11.35 11.66 0.85
N ASN A 24 -10.85 11.71 2.08
CA ASN A 24 -10.15 12.86 2.61
C ASN A 24 -8.74 13.01 1.98
N LEU A 25 -8.58 13.99 1.08
CA LEU A 25 -7.33 14.24 0.36
C LEU A 25 -6.14 14.60 1.27
N THR A 26 -6.39 15.13 2.47
CA THR A 26 -5.31 15.37 3.46
C THR A 26 -4.83 14.06 4.05
N ARG A 27 -5.73 13.11 4.35
CA ARG A 27 -5.34 11.77 4.81
C ARG A 27 -4.61 11.00 3.72
N ILE A 28 -5.09 11.07 2.48
CA ILE A 28 -4.42 10.48 1.31
C ILE A 28 -3.02 11.06 1.16
N TYR A 29 -2.86 12.39 1.24
CA TYR A 29 -1.55 13.06 1.21
C TYR A 29 -0.60 12.52 2.28
N MET A 30 -1.07 12.41 3.52
CA MET A 30 -0.26 11.89 4.63
C MET A 30 0.20 10.46 4.37
N CYS A 31 -0.67 9.60 3.82
CA CYS A 31 -0.30 8.21 3.52
C CYS A 31 0.78 8.14 2.43
N VAL A 32 0.58 8.84 1.31
CA VAL A 32 1.54 8.84 0.18
C VAL A 32 2.90 9.35 0.63
N MET A 33 2.94 10.49 1.34
CA MET A 33 4.20 11.08 1.80
C MET A 33 4.90 10.22 2.86
N SER A 34 4.14 9.61 3.76
CA SER A 34 4.71 8.71 4.77
C SER A 34 5.31 7.47 4.12
N LEU A 35 4.62 6.88 3.13
CA LEU A 35 5.13 5.73 2.41
C LEU A 35 6.40 6.05 1.62
N ALA A 36 6.41 7.17 0.89
CA ALA A 36 7.59 7.62 0.14
C ALA A 36 8.82 7.83 1.04
N LYS A 37 8.62 8.37 2.25
CA LYS A 37 9.69 8.48 3.25
C LYS A 37 10.16 7.12 3.75
N LEU A 38 9.24 6.21 4.06
CA LEU A 38 9.58 4.86 4.55
C LEU A 38 10.37 4.04 3.51
N ARG A 39 10.11 4.28 2.22
CA ARG A 39 10.79 3.65 1.09
C ARG A 39 12.12 4.33 0.72
N GLY A 40 12.44 5.47 1.32
CA GLY A 40 13.66 6.21 1.01
C GLY A 40 13.67 6.76 -0.42
N GLU A 41 12.51 7.15 -0.95
CA GLU A 41 12.37 7.69 -2.30
C GLU A 41 13.26 8.91 -2.53
N SER A 42 13.72 9.09 -3.77
CA SER A 42 14.59 10.23 -4.10
C SER A 42 13.87 11.57 -3.88
N PRO A 43 14.61 12.67 -3.64
CA PRO A 43 14.00 14.01 -3.52
C PRO A 43 13.16 14.41 -4.73
N GLU A 44 13.56 13.97 -5.93
CA GLU A 44 12.84 14.24 -7.18
C GLU A 44 11.49 13.52 -7.22
N LYS A 45 11.46 12.24 -6.83
CA LYS A 45 10.22 11.46 -6.72
C LYS A 45 9.31 12.04 -5.64
N MET A 46 9.86 12.44 -4.49
CA MET A 46 9.10 13.12 -3.44
C MET A 46 8.47 14.42 -3.93
N ARG A 47 9.21 15.25 -4.68
CA ARG A 47 8.68 16.48 -5.27
C ARG A 47 7.55 16.19 -6.24
N PHE A 48 7.74 15.23 -7.14
CA PHE A 48 6.72 14.79 -8.09
C PHE A 48 5.42 14.37 -7.38
N LEU A 49 5.52 13.51 -6.36
CA LEU A 49 4.34 13.06 -5.61
C LEU A 49 3.65 14.22 -4.87
N MET A 50 4.40 15.19 -4.34
CA MET A 50 3.82 16.39 -3.74
C MET A 50 3.06 17.25 -4.76
N GLU A 51 3.61 17.44 -5.95
CA GLU A 51 2.96 18.17 -7.05
C GLU A 51 1.68 17.48 -7.51
N GLN A 52 1.72 16.16 -7.70
CA GLN A 52 0.54 15.36 -8.06
C GLN A 52 -0.55 15.42 -6.99
N MET A 53 -0.19 15.38 -5.71
CA MET A 53 -1.16 15.55 -4.64
C MET A 53 -1.73 16.97 -4.56
N ARG A 54 -0.93 17.99 -4.87
CA ARG A 54 -1.42 19.38 -4.93
C ARG A 54 -2.43 19.54 -6.07
N ALA A 55 -2.10 19.06 -7.26
CA ALA A 55 -3.01 19.05 -8.40
C ALA A 55 -4.30 18.27 -8.07
N SER A 56 -4.18 17.16 -7.34
CA SER A 56 -5.34 16.37 -6.91
C SER A 56 -6.27 17.14 -5.95
N LYS A 57 -5.71 17.96 -5.06
CA LYS A 57 -6.48 18.85 -4.17
C LYS A 57 -7.19 19.96 -4.95
N GLU A 58 -6.51 20.57 -5.91
CA GLU A 58 -7.07 21.64 -6.74
C GLU A 58 -8.21 21.12 -7.63
N LYS A 59 -8.04 19.93 -8.23
CA LYS A 59 -9.04 19.30 -9.12
C LYS A 59 -10.13 18.53 -8.37
N ARG A 60 -9.95 18.28 -7.06
CA ARG A 60 -10.79 17.40 -6.23
C ARG A 60 -10.90 15.96 -6.77
N GLU A 61 -9.88 15.52 -7.49
CA GLU A 61 -9.78 14.20 -8.10
C GLU A 61 -8.38 13.65 -7.85
N LEU A 62 -8.28 12.36 -7.52
CA LEU A 62 -6.98 11.74 -7.24
C LEU A 62 -6.24 11.45 -8.55
N SER A 63 -4.99 11.89 -8.65
CA SER A 63 -4.14 11.60 -9.81
C SER A 63 -3.88 10.10 -9.95
N ILE A 64 -3.91 9.61 -11.20
CA ILE A 64 -3.57 8.22 -11.55
C ILE A 64 -2.13 7.92 -11.13
N ASP A 65 -1.21 8.87 -11.28
CA ASP A 65 0.19 8.70 -10.87
C ASP A 65 0.33 8.34 -9.37
N ILE A 66 -0.58 8.84 -8.54
CA ILE A 66 -0.60 8.51 -7.10
C ILE A 66 -1.14 7.09 -6.89
N LEU A 67 -2.17 6.70 -7.61
CA LEU A 67 -2.72 5.34 -7.54
C LEU A 67 -1.68 4.31 -8.00
N ASP A 68 -1.02 4.57 -9.13
CA ASP A 68 0.02 3.71 -9.69
C ASP A 68 1.18 3.56 -8.71
N TYR A 69 1.69 4.66 -8.16
CA TYR A 69 2.76 4.61 -7.16
C TYR A 69 2.39 3.77 -5.92
N MET A 70 1.16 3.91 -5.43
CA MET A 70 0.70 3.16 -4.24
C MET A 70 0.47 1.68 -4.56
N ALA A 71 -0.06 1.36 -5.75
CA ALA A 71 -0.25 0.00 -6.20
C ALA A 71 1.08 -0.72 -6.46
N GLU A 72 2.03 -0.06 -7.12
CA GLU A 72 3.39 -0.57 -7.32
C GLU A 72 4.10 -0.82 -5.98
N SER A 73 3.96 0.12 -5.04
CA SER A 73 4.52 -0.03 -3.69
C SER A 73 3.90 -1.21 -2.93
N ALA A 74 2.61 -1.49 -3.13
CA ALA A 74 1.95 -2.65 -2.55
C ALA A 74 2.42 -3.97 -3.20
N ASN A 75 2.58 -4.00 -4.52
CA ASN A 75 3.07 -5.17 -5.25
C ASN A 75 4.53 -5.51 -4.90
N SER A 76 5.31 -4.53 -4.45
CA SER A 76 6.69 -4.74 -4.03
C SER A 76 6.82 -5.20 -2.57
N LEU A 77 5.73 -5.39 -1.82
CA LEU A 77 5.79 -5.85 -0.44
C LEU A 77 5.89 -7.38 -0.36
N GLU A 78 6.70 -7.85 0.58
CA GLU A 78 6.74 -9.26 0.95
C GLU A 78 5.36 -9.73 1.47
N PRO A 79 4.87 -10.93 1.08
CA PRO A 79 3.55 -11.44 1.47
C PRO A 79 3.32 -11.48 2.99
N TRP A 80 4.37 -11.77 3.76
CA TRP A 80 4.31 -11.84 5.22
C TRP A 80 4.09 -10.46 5.87
N ALA A 81 4.59 -9.39 5.25
CA ALA A 81 4.45 -8.02 5.76
C ALA A 81 3.01 -7.52 5.58
N GLY A 82 2.38 -7.87 4.45
CA GLY A 82 0.95 -7.68 4.22
C GLY A 82 0.12 -8.38 5.30
N GLN A 83 0.32 -9.68 5.50
CA GLN A 83 -0.40 -10.48 6.50
C GLN A 83 -0.23 -9.92 7.93
N SER A 84 0.99 -9.50 8.29
CA SER A 84 1.28 -8.91 9.60
C SER A 84 0.55 -7.58 9.81
N ALA A 85 0.42 -6.74 8.78
CA ALA A 85 -0.37 -5.50 8.84
C ALA A 85 -1.90 -5.73 8.97
N PHE A 86 -2.37 -6.95 8.68
CA PHE A 86 -3.73 -7.40 8.97
C PHE A 86 -3.88 -8.06 10.35
N GLY A 87 -2.83 -8.06 11.18
CA GLY A 87 -2.86 -8.66 12.52
C GLY A 87 -2.71 -10.18 12.52
N ILE A 88 -2.30 -10.77 11.40
CA ILE A 88 -2.03 -12.20 11.29
C ILE A 88 -0.62 -12.47 11.83
N THR A 89 -0.52 -13.16 12.95
CA THR A 89 0.75 -13.44 13.66
C THR A 89 1.43 -14.73 13.20
N THR A 90 0.71 -15.59 12.48
CA THR A 90 1.24 -16.82 11.88
C THR A 90 1.05 -16.71 10.36
N PRO A 91 2.14 -16.63 9.57
CA PRO A 91 1.98 -16.55 8.14
C PRO A 91 1.22 -17.78 7.67
N VAL A 92 0.09 -17.57 7.00
CA VAL A 92 -0.61 -18.67 6.33
C VAL A 92 0.40 -19.13 5.29
N LYS A 93 1.04 -20.29 5.52
CA LYS A 93 1.82 -20.95 4.49
C LYS A 93 0.88 -21.00 3.29
N SER A 94 1.30 -20.40 2.18
CA SER A 94 0.67 -20.61 0.89
C SER A 94 0.66 -22.11 0.67
N GLU A 95 -0.44 -22.77 1.04
CA GLU A 95 -0.68 -24.14 0.64
C GLU A 95 -0.72 -24.09 -0.88
N ASP A 96 0.31 -24.67 -1.50
CA ASP A 96 0.34 -24.91 -2.93
C ASP A 96 -1.00 -25.52 -3.32
N PHE A 97 -1.78 -24.77 -4.10
CA PHE A 97 -3.04 -25.21 -4.71
C PHE A 97 -2.83 -26.37 -5.73
N GLY A 98 -1.69 -27.07 -5.67
CA GLY A 98 -1.34 -28.27 -6.45
C GLY A 98 -1.36 -29.57 -5.64
N GLY A 99 -1.61 -29.52 -4.32
CA GLY A 99 -1.74 -30.71 -3.48
C GLY A 99 -3.11 -31.36 -3.60
N ILE A 100 -3.42 -31.97 -4.74
CA ILE A 100 -4.57 -32.88 -4.84
C ILE A 100 -4.24 -34.08 -3.94
N SER A 101 -4.93 -34.23 -2.81
CA SER A 101 -4.88 -35.45 -1.99
C SER A 101 -5.40 -36.62 -2.84
N MET A 102 -4.49 -37.35 -3.49
CA MET A 102 -4.73 -38.72 -3.93
C MET A 102 -4.51 -39.65 -2.74
N ASP A 103 -5.46 -39.65 -1.81
CA ASP A 103 -5.69 -40.84 -0.99
C ASP A 103 -7.13 -41.27 -1.21
N SER A 104 -7.28 -42.14 -2.21
CA SER A 104 -8.44 -43.00 -2.41
C SER A 104 -7.90 -44.37 -2.78
N PHE A 105 -7.57 -45.17 -1.76
CA PHE A 105 -7.54 -46.62 -1.80
C PHE A 105 -8.00 -47.17 -0.46
#